data_AF-A0A952I0D0-F1
#
_entry.id   AF-A0A952I0D0-F1
#
_cell.length_a   1.000
_cell.length_b   1.000
_cell.length_c   1.000
_cell.angle_alpha   90.00
_cell.angle_beta   90.00
_cell.angle_gamma   90.00
#
_symmetry.space_group_name_H-M   'P 1'
#
loop_
_entity.id
_entity.type
_entity.pdbx_description
1 polymer ?
#
loop_
_entity_poly.entity_id
_entity_poly.type
_entity_poly.pdbx_seq_one_letter_code
_entity_poly.pdbx_strand_id
1 'polypeptide(L)'
;MEWRITDELPLQEGYSFLLEQSNDENFNHIKSIYKGSDLATYISGLPNGTFYYRVKIIEQQNQKESQWSPHLQARVEHFSLQFALTLCALGALVFLLTVAVIVIGVRSKNHS
;
A
#
# COMPACT_ATOMS: atom_id res chain seq x y z
N MET A 1 5.95 18.46 36.93
CA MET A 1 5.81 17.41 35.89
C MET A 1 5.58 18.13 34.58
N GLU A 2 6.66 18.45 33.88
CA GLU A 2 6.61 19.10 32.57
C GLU A 2 7.60 18.34 31.70
N TRP A 3 7.07 17.62 30.73
CA TRP A 3 7.81 16.74 29.84
C TRP A 3 8.58 17.63 28.87
N ARG A 4 9.88 17.85 29.14
CA ARG A 4 10.82 18.40 28.17
C ARG A 4 10.90 17.40 27.02
N ILE A 5 10.66 17.90 25.82
CA ILE A 5 10.88 17.18 24.56
C ILE A 5 12.27 16.54 24.64
N THR A 6 12.30 15.22 24.74
CA THR A 6 13.52 14.41 24.75
C THR A 6 14.17 14.56 23.39
N ASP A 7 15.39 15.10 23.42
CA ASP A 7 16.47 14.92 22.44
C ASP A 7 15.99 14.75 21.00
N GLU A 8 15.87 15.87 20.29
CA GLU A 8 16.16 15.93 18.86
C GLU A 8 17.50 15.22 18.61
N LEU A 9 17.42 13.93 18.25
CA LEU A 9 18.56 13.14 17.78
C LEU A 9 19.30 14.03 16.80
N PRO A 10 20.59 14.34 17.02
CA PRO A 10 21.32 15.17 16.08
C PRO A 10 21.16 14.50 14.73
N LEU A 11 20.47 15.16 13.79
CA LEU A 11 20.42 14.70 12.40
C LEU A 11 21.88 14.49 12.05
N GLN A 12 22.31 13.25 11.89
CA GLN A 12 23.73 12.96 11.83
C GLN A 12 24.25 13.63 10.55
N GLU A 13 24.79 14.85 10.69
CA GLU A 13 25.28 15.64 9.58
C GLU A 13 26.40 14.82 8.94
N GLY A 14 26.16 14.39 7.71
CA GLY A 14 27.08 13.54 6.97
C GLY A 14 26.67 12.07 6.83
N TYR A 15 25.45 11.67 7.19
CA TYR A 15 24.89 10.37 6.78
C TYR A 15 23.67 10.55 5.88
N SER A 16 23.62 9.75 4.82
CA SER A 16 22.49 9.67 3.90
C SER A 16 22.01 8.23 3.82
N PHE A 17 20.70 8.03 3.82
CA PHE A 17 20.05 6.75 3.65
C PHE A 17 19.72 6.54 2.17
N LEU A 18 19.99 5.34 1.66
CA LEU A 18 19.52 4.88 0.35
C LEU A 18 18.48 3.78 0.57
N LEU A 19 17.24 4.06 0.18
CA LEU A 19 16.15 3.08 0.17
C LEU A 19 15.97 2.54 -1.25
N GLU A 20 16.00 1.23 -1.35
CA GLU A 20 15.71 0.50 -2.58
C GLU A 20 14.48 -0.39 -2.41
N GLN A 21 13.73 -0.50 -3.49
CA GLN A 21 12.59 -1.39 -3.63
C GLN A 21 12.86 -2.37 -4.77
N SER A 22 12.44 -3.61 -4.59
CA SER A 22 12.37 -4.63 -5.63
C SER A 22 11.01 -5.33 -5.60
N ASN A 23 10.58 -5.86 -6.73
CA ASN A 23 9.44 -6.77 -6.83
C ASN A 23 9.85 -8.26 -6.75
N ASP A 24 11.15 -8.51 -6.61
CA ASP A 24 11.78 -9.83 -6.54
C ASP A 24 12.67 -9.92 -5.28
N GLU A 25 12.66 -11.08 -4.62
CA GLU A 25 13.41 -11.33 -3.38
C GLU A 25 14.93 -11.23 -3.59
N ASN A 26 15.41 -11.59 -4.79
CA ASN A 26 16.83 -11.53 -5.12
C ASN A 26 17.28 -10.13 -5.55
N PHE A 27 16.40 -9.12 -5.50
CA PHE A 27 16.72 -7.76 -5.94
C PHE A 27 17.24 -7.71 -7.39
N ASN A 28 16.63 -8.48 -8.30
CA ASN A 28 16.98 -8.44 -9.73
C ASN A 28 16.50 -7.16 -10.43
N HIS A 29 15.38 -6.60 -9.98
CA HIS A 29 14.81 -5.37 -10.51
C HIS A 29 14.75 -4.30 -9.42
N ILE A 30 15.88 -3.61 -9.23
CA ILE A 30 16.04 -2.61 -8.18
C ILE A 30 15.56 -1.26 -8.66
N LYS A 31 14.72 -0.62 -7.86
CA LYS A 31 14.31 0.77 -8.00
C LYS A 31 14.73 1.55 -6.77
N SER A 32 15.56 2.59 -6.94
CA SER A 32 15.89 3.51 -5.86
C SER A 32 14.67 4.40 -5.58
N ILE A 33 14.13 4.32 -4.37
CA ILE A 33 12.93 5.06 -3.95
C ILE A 33 13.33 6.37 -3.28
N TYR A 34 14.39 6.34 -2.48
CA TYR A 34 14.80 7.50 -1.71
C TYR A 34 16.32 7.52 -1.51
N LYS A 35 16.89 8.73 -1.56
CA LYS A 35 18.28 9.00 -1.23
C LYS A 35 18.38 10.35 -0.51
N GLY A 36 18.79 10.36 0.75
CA GLY A 36 18.94 11.60 1.51
C GLY A 36 19.11 11.35 3.01
N SER A 37 19.20 12.41 3.80
CA SER A 37 19.42 12.33 5.26
C SER A 37 18.15 12.05 6.07
N ASP A 38 16.97 12.00 5.44
CA ASP A 38 15.71 11.75 6.12
C ASP A 38 15.57 10.27 6.53
N LEU A 39 14.94 10.05 7.69
CA LEU A 39 14.76 8.73 8.30
C LEU A 39 13.42 8.09 7.92
N ALA A 40 12.49 8.85 7.32
CA ALA A 40 11.16 8.40 6.97
C ALA A 40 10.79 8.80 5.54
N THR A 41 10.23 7.87 4.79
CA THR A 41 9.66 8.17 3.46
C THR A 41 8.29 7.54 3.35
N TYR A 42 7.35 8.30 2.79
CA TYR A 42 6.00 7.85 2.56
C TYR A 42 5.84 7.40 1.11
N ILE A 43 5.48 6.14 0.91
CA ILE A 43 5.28 5.54 -0.41
C ILE A 43 3.79 5.23 -0.57
N SER A 44 3.17 5.76 -1.62
CA SER A 44 1.75 5.54 -1.93
C SER A 44 1.55 5.19 -3.40
N GLY A 45 0.39 4.66 -3.75
CA GLY A 45 0.05 4.29 -5.12
C GLY A 45 0.76 3.03 -5.64
N LEU A 46 1.19 2.15 -4.74
CA LEU A 46 1.80 0.87 -5.11
C LEU A 46 0.72 -0.06 -5.72
N PRO A 47 0.99 -0.68 -6.87
CA PRO A 47 0.07 -1.69 -7.41
C PRO A 47 0.06 -2.93 -6.52
N ASN A 48 -0.95 -3.78 -6.69
CA ASN A 48 -1.02 -5.06 -5.98
C ASN A 48 0.26 -5.89 -6.22
N GLY A 49 0.83 -6.42 -5.15
CA GLY A 49 2.01 -7.25 -5.25
C GLY A 49 2.83 -7.36 -3.96
N THR A 50 3.86 -8.19 -4.04
CA THR A 50 4.87 -8.32 -3.01
C THR A 50 6.03 -7.40 -3.37
N PHE A 51 6.39 -6.50 -2.45
CA PHE A 51 7.56 -5.64 -2.59
C PHE A 51 8.56 -5.95 -1.49
N TYR A 52 9.83 -5.90 -1.86
CA TYR A 52 10.96 -6.11 -0.97
C TYR A 52 11.70 -4.78 -0.84
N TYR A 53 11.94 -4.35 0.39
CA TYR A 53 12.63 -3.11 0.69
C TYR A 53 13.94 -3.41 1.42
N ARG A 54 14.99 -2.68 1.06
CA ARG A 54 16.25 -2.68 1.78
C ARG A 54 16.78 -1.26 1.90
N VAL A 55 17.40 -0.96 3.03
CA VAL A 55 18.04 0.33 3.28
C VAL A 55 19.52 0.14 3.57
N LYS A 56 20.35 1.07 3.09
CA LYS A 56 21.74 1.20 3.53
C LYS A 56 22.03 2.64 3.93
N ILE A 57 23.04 2.80 4.77
CA ILE A 57 23.56 4.09 5.21
C ILE A 57 24.80 4.41 4.37
N ILE A 58 24.90 5.64 3.90
CA ILE A 58 26.03 6.18 3.15
C ILE A 58 26.59 7.33 3.96
N GLU A 59 27.79 7.16 4.49
CA GLU A 59 28.54 8.23 5.14
C GLU A 59 29.09 9.18 4.08
N GLN A 60 28.61 10.42 4.05
CA GLN A 60 28.96 11.43 3.05
C GLN A 60 30.42 11.90 3.16
N GLN A 61 30.99 11.95 4.37
CA GLN A 61 32.37 12.41 4.58
C GLN A 61 33.40 11.50 3.93
N ASN A 62 33.19 10.19 4.00
CA ASN A 62 34.17 9.19 3.56
C ASN A 62 33.64 8.29 2.42
N GLN A 63 32.45 8.61 1.91
CA GLN A 63 31.67 7.79 0.96
C GLN A 63 31.59 6.31 1.35
N LYS A 64 31.60 6.03 2.66
CA LYS A 64 31.60 4.67 3.18
C LYS A 64 30.16 4.17 3.24
N GLU A 65 29.91 3.03 2.60
CA GLU A 65 28.60 2.39 2.61
C GLU A 65 28.51 1.36 3.75
N SER A 66 27.39 1.34 4.45
CA SER A 66 27.08 0.27 5.40
C SER A 66 26.64 -1.00 4.68
N GLN A 67 26.67 -2.13 5.39
CA GLN A 67 25.96 -3.31 4.96
C GLN A 67 24.46 -3.00 4.80
N TRP A 68 23.81 -3.66 3.84
CA TRP A 68 22.37 -3.60 3.66
C TRP A 68 21.61 -4.12 4.89
N SER A 69 20.49 -3.49 5.19
CA SER A 69 19.55 -4.00 6.19
C SER A 69 18.98 -5.36 5.79
N PRO A 70 18.44 -6.14 6.74
CA PRO A 70 17.50 -7.22 6.42
C PRO A 70 16.42 -6.70 5.47
N HIS A 71 16.00 -7.53 4.52
CA HIS A 71 14.96 -7.17 3.58
C HIS A 71 13.60 -7.19 4.30
N LEU A 72 12.81 -6.14 4.09
CA LEU A 72 11.44 -6.06 4.61
C LEU A 72 10.46 -6.36 3.49
N GLN A 73 9.60 -7.35 3.71
CA GLN A 73 8.55 -7.73 2.77
C GLN A 73 7.29 -6.94 3.08
N ALA A 74 6.81 -6.14 2.13
CA ALA A 74 5.50 -5.51 2.19
C ALA A 74 4.59 -6.12 1.11
N ARG A 75 3.51 -6.77 1.54
CA ARG A 75 2.47 -7.25 0.65
C ARG A 75 1.39 -6.18 0.55
N VAL A 76 1.21 -5.63 -0.65
CA VAL A 76 0.15 -4.68 -0.96
C VAL A 76 -1.02 -5.44 -1.57
N GLU A 77 -2.11 -5.56 -0.83
CA GLU A 77 -3.36 -6.13 -1.33
C GLU A 77 -4.44 -5.04 -1.35
N HIS A 78 -4.78 -4.55 -2.55
CA HIS A 78 -6.00 -3.78 -2.75
C HIS A 78 -7.20 -4.72 -2.75
N PHE A 79 -8.19 -4.37 -1.94
CA PHE A 79 -9.50 -4.99 -1.89
C PHE A 79 -10.06 -5.16 -3.31
N SER A 80 -10.43 -6.38 -3.68
CA SER A 80 -10.66 -6.75 -5.08
C SER A 80 -11.91 -6.09 -5.66
N LEU A 81 -11.77 -5.44 -6.82
CA LEU A 81 -12.90 -4.90 -7.59
C LEU A 81 -13.92 -5.98 -7.94
N GLN A 82 -13.48 -7.24 -8.05
CA GLN A 82 -14.38 -8.36 -8.26
C GLN A 82 -15.38 -8.53 -7.12
N PHE A 83 -14.96 -8.35 -5.87
CA PHE A 83 -15.88 -8.40 -4.73
C PHE A 83 -16.89 -7.25 -4.76
N ALA A 84 -16.47 -6.06 -5.18
CA ALA A 84 -17.39 -4.93 -5.36
C ALA A 84 -18.40 -5.19 -6.49
N LEU A 85 -17.94 -5.75 -7.62
CA LEU A 85 -18.79 -6.09 -8.76
C LEU A 85 -19.76 -7.24 -8.44
N THR A 86 -19.33 -8.25 -7.67
CA THR A 86 -20.23 -9.34 -7.25
C THR A 86 -21.32 -8.83 -6.33
N LEU A 87 -20.99 -7.98 -5.35
CA LEU A 87 -21.99 -7.34 -4.49
C LEU A 87 -22.96 -6.47 -5.29
N CYS A 88 -22.45 -5.69 -6.26
CA CYS A 88 -23.27 -4.85 -7.12
C CYS A 88 -24.22 -5.69 -7.99
N ALA A 89 -23.71 -6.73 -8.64
CA ALA A 89 -24.50 -7.65 -9.45
C ALA A 89 -25.55 -8.41 -8.62
N LEU A 90 -25.18 -8.85 -7.41
CA LEU A 90 -26.10 -9.52 -6.50
C LEU A 90 -27.21 -8.57 -6.03
N GLY A 91 -26.88 -7.32 -5.70
CA GLY A 91 -27.86 -6.29 -5.38
C GLY A 91 -28.81 -6.00 -6.55
N ALA A 92 -28.28 -5.88 -7.77
CA ALA A 92 -29.08 -5.68 -8.98
C ALA A 92 -30.02 -6.86 -9.25
N LEU A 93 -29.55 -8.10 -9.03
CA LEU A 93 -30.37 -9.31 -9.18
C LEU A 93 -31.55 -9.31 -8.21
N VAL A 94 -31.29 -9.05 -6.91
CA VAL A 94 -32.35 -8.99 -5.89
C VAL A 94 -33.35 -7.89 -6.22
N PHE A 95 -32.86 -6.72 -6.63
CA PHE A 95 -33.71 -5.60 -7.04
C PHE A 95 -34.63 -5.97 -8.21
N LEU A 96 -34.10 -6.62 -9.25
CA LEU A 96 -34.90 -7.08 -10.39
C LEU A 96 -35.96 -8.10 -9.98
N LEU A 97 -35.62 -9.03 -9.07
CA LEU A 97 -36.59 -9.99 -8.53
C LEU A 97 -37.71 -9.29 -7.76
N THR A 98 -37.39 -8.30 -6.93
CA THR A 98 -38.39 -7.51 -6.21
C THR A 98 -39.32 -6.76 -7.19
N VAL A 99 -38.77 -6.11 -8.22
CA VAL A 99 -39.56 -5.43 -9.26
C VAL A 99 -40.46 -6.42 -10.00
N ALA A 100 -39.96 -7.59 -10.38
CA ALA A 100 -40.73 -8.61 -11.07
C ALA A 100 -41.93 -9.08 -10.23
N VAL A 101 -41.72 -9.33 -8.93
CA VAL A 101 -42.79 -9.70 -8.00
C VAL A 101 -43.88 -8.62 -7.95
N ILE A 102 -43.48 -7.34 -7.87
CA ILE A 102 -44.43 -6.22 -7.86
C ILE A 102 -45.23 -6.15 -9.17
N VAL A 103 -44.56 -6.24 -10.32
CA VAL A 103 -45.19 -6.16 -11.64
C VAL A 103 -46.17 -7.32 -11.86
N ILE A 104 -45.76 -8.55 -11.52
CA ILE A 104 -46.62 -9.73 -11.62
C ILE A 104 -47.82 -9.61 -10.69
N GLY A 105 -47.61 -9.15 -9.45
CA GLY A 105 -48.67 -8.92 -8.48
C GLY A 105 -49.71 -7.91 -8.97
N VAL A 106 -49.28 -6.78 -9.54
CA VAL A 106 -50.16 -5.76 -10.12
C VAL A 106 -50.94 -6.31 -11.31
N ARG A 107 -50.27 -7.03 -12.22
CA ARG A 107 -50.89 -7.57 -13.44
C ARG A 107 -51.92 -8.66 -13.13
N SER A 108 -51.65 -9.52 -12.15
CA SER A 108 -52.59 -10.56 -11.71
C SER A 108 -53.89 -9.98 -11.15
N LYS A 109 -53.81 -8.84 -10.45
CA LYS A 109 -54.96 -8.16 -9.85
C LYS A 109 -55.92 -7.52 -10.87
N ASN A 110 -55.46 -7.29 -12.09
CA ASN A 110 -56.23 -6.64 -13.16
C ASN A 110 -57.06 -7.64 -13.99
N HIS A 111 -57.02 -8.94 -13.66
CA HIS A 111 -57.68 -10.04 -14.37
C HIS A 111 -58.76 -10.75 -13.52
N SER A 112 -59.28 -10.09 -12.48
CA SER A 112 -60.39 -10.60 -11.65
C SER A 112 -61.49 -9.57 -11.48
#